data_AF-A0A8J7JIU5-F1
#
_entry.id   AF-A0A8J7JIU5-F1
#
_cell.length_a   1.000
_cell.length_b   1.000
_cell.length_c   1.000
_cell.angle_alpha   90.00
_cell.angle_beta   90.00
_cell.angle_gamma   90.00
#
_symmetry.space_group_name_H-M   'P 1'
#
loop_
_entity.id
_entity.type
_entity.pdbx_description
1 polymer ?
#
loop_
_entity_poly.entity_id
_entity_poly.type
_entity_poly.pdbx_seq_one_letter_code
_entity_poly.pdbx_strand_id
1 'polypeptide(L)'
;MTTREQLLLEISNAPDFLLEEVLDFLLFAKMRRQQPADLIEVDTVADQAIDQSQTPIWEAFEEFADTLPKATAAALPTDGAAQLDHYLYGSPKSDP
;
A
#
# COMPACT_ATOMS: atom_id res chain seq x y z
N MET A 1 -34.99 -0.78 -20.62
CA MET A 1 -33.89 -0.03 -20.00
C MET A 1 -32.78 -1.03 -19.73
N THR A 2 -31.66 -0.88 -20.42
CA THR A 2 -30.44 -1.66 -20.13
C THR A 2 -29.70 -1.04 -18.95
N THR A 3 -28.86 -1.81 -18.24
CA THR A 3 -28.03 -1.29 -17.13
C THR A 3 -27.18 -0.09 -17.56
N ARG A 4 -26.73 -0.08 -18.82
CA ARG A 4 -25.97 1.03 -19.42
C ARG A 4 -26.81 2.29 -19.55
N GLU A 5 -28.04 2.16 -20.04
CA GLU A 5 -28.95 3.30 -20.23
C GLU A 5 -29.37 3.91 -18.89
N GLN A 6 -29.62 3.08 -17.88
CA GLN A 6 -29.98 3.55 -16.54
C GLN A 6 -28.83 4.31 -15.88
N LEU A 7 -27.60 3.82 -16.01
CA LEU A 7 -26.41 4.49 -15.48
C LEU A 7 -26.17 5.85 -16.14
N LEU A 8 -26.46 5.97 -17.44
CA LEU A 8 -26.29 7.22 -18.18
C LEU A 8 -27.31 8.30 -17.78
N LEU A 9 -28.54 7.88 -17.48
CA LEU A 9 -29.61 8.75 -16.97
C LEU A 9 -29.30 9.24 -15.53
N GLU A 10 -28.75 8.37 -14.70
CA GLU A 10 -28.42 8.72 -13.31
C GLU A 10 -27.24 9.71 -13.28
N ILE A 11 -26.18 9.44 -14.08
CA ILE A 11 -25.02 10.34 -14.20
C ILE A 11 -25.42 11.72 -14.70
N SER A 12 -26.36 11.83 -15.64
CA SER A 12 -26.76 13.14 -16.16
C SER A 12 -27.52 14.02 -15.16
N ASN A 13 -28.10 13.41 -14.12
CA ASN A 13 -28.85 14.11 -13.08
C ASN A 13 -28.11 14.14 -11.73
N ALA A 14 -26.94 13.50 -11.64
CA ALA A 14 -26.15 13.42 -10.42
C ALA A 14 -25.33 14.70 -10.19
N PRO A 15 -25.12 15.09 -8.92
CA PRO A 15 -24.22 16.18 -8.55
C PRO A 15 -22.75 15.81 -8.74
N ASP A 16 -21.91 16.81 -9.01
CA ASP A 16 -20.49 16.65 -9.38
C ASP A 16 -19.67 15.81 -8.39
N PHE A 17 -19.91 15.95 -7.08
CA PHE A 17 -19.19 15.18 -6.06
C PHE A 17 -19.43 13.66 -6.16
N LEU A 18 -20.63 13.23 -6.59
CA LEU A 18 -20.93 11.82 -6.83
C LEU A 18 -20.32 11.33 -8.15
N LEU A 19 -20.17 12.22 -9.13
CA LEU A 19 -19.53 11.89 -10.40
C LEU A 19 -18.05 11.58 -10.21
N GLU A 20 -17.37 12.33 -9.36
CA GLU A 20 -15.98 12.07 -8.98
C GLU A 20 -15.84 10.69 -8.32
N GLU A 21 -16.67 10.39 -7.31
CA GLU A 21 -16.63 9.10 -6.60
C GLU A 21 -16.96 7.90 -7.51
N VAL A 22 -17.97 8.04 -8.38
CA VAL A 22 -18.34 6.98 -9.34
C VAL A 22 -17.25 6.80 -10.40
N LEU A 23 -16.62 7.87 -10.85
CA LEU A 23 -15.50 7.79 -11.79
C LEU A 23 -14.31 7.07 -11.17
N ASP A 24 -13.92 7.44 -9.96
CA ASP A 24 -12.83 6.80 -9.22
C ASP A 24 -13.11 5.32 -8.98
N PHE A 25 -14.35 4.98 -8.59
CA PHE A 25 -14.77 3.60 -8.45
C PHE A 25 -14.65 2.80 -9.76
N LEU A 26 -15.07 3.39 -10.89
CA LEU A 26 -14.97 2.73 -12.20
C LEU A 26 -13.51 2.57 -12.65
N LEU A 27 -12.66 3.57 -12.42
CA LEU A 27 -11.24 3.51 -12.71
C LEU A 27 -10.55 2.45 -11.85
N PHE A 28 -10.87 2.39 -10.56
CA PHE A 28 -10.40 1.33 -9.66
C PHE A 28 -10.85 -0.05 -10.12
N ALA A 29 -12.13 -0.23 -10.43
CA ALA A 29 -12.67 -1.51 -10.90
C ALA A 29 -12.01 -1.97 -12.21
N LYS A 30 -11.66 -1.02 -13.08
CA LYS A 30 -10.92 -1.28 -14.32
C LYS A 30 -9.47 -1.68 -14.02
N MET A 31 -8.77 -0.96 -13.17
CA MET A 31 -7.38 -1.24 -12.77
C MET A 31 -7.27 -2.63 -12.13
N ARG A 32 -8.16 -2.95 -11.19
CA ARG A 32 -8.23 -4.27 -10.54
C ARG A 32 -8.47 -5.41 -11.52
N ARG A 33 -9.26 -5.18 -12.57
CA ARG A 33 -9.55 -6.21 -13.58
C ARG A 33 -8.43 -6.37 -14.62
N GLN A 34 -7.54 -5.38 -14.72
CA GLN A 34 -6.35 -5.42 -15.58
C GLN A 34 -5.13 -5.99 -14.86
N GLN A 35 -5.08 -5.94 -13.52
CA GLN A 35 -4.09 -6.67 -12.74
C GLN A 35 -4.47 -8.16 -12.71
N PRO A 36 -3.63 -9.08 -13.20
CA PRO A 36 -3.83 -10.50 -12.97
C PRO A 36 -3.86 -10.73 -11.45
N ALA A 37 -4.78 -11.59 -11.01
CA ALA A 37 -5.11 -11.85 -9.62
C ALA A 37 -4.03 -12.64 -8.84
N ASP A 38 -2.78 -12.22 -8.97
CA ASP A 38 -1.70 -12.55 -8.06
C ASP A 38 -1.23 -11.22 -7.50
N LEU A 39 -1.64 -10.90 -6.28
CA LEU A 39 -0.88 -10.17 -5.24
C LEU A 39 -1.88 -9.81 -4.13
N ILE A 40 -1.59 -10.41 -2.98
CA ILE A 40 -2.36 -10.49 -1.74
C ILE A 40 -2.74 -9.11 -1.20
N GLU A 41 -3.99 -8.98 -0.74
CA GLU A 41 -4.49 -7.84 0.03
C GLU A 41 -3.65 -7.64 1.30
N VAL A 42 -2.96 -6.50 1.40
CA VAL A 42 -2.57 -5.93 2.69
C VAL A 42 -3.24 -4.57 2.77
N ASP A 43 -4.30 -4.52 3.56
CA ASP A 43 -5.03 -3.32 3.94
C ASP A 43 -4.04 -2.32 4.56
N THR A 44 -3.65 -1.31 3.77
CA THR A 44 -2.83 -0.19 4.22
C THR A 44 -3.57 1.09 3.89
N VAL A 45 -4.04 1.73 4.95
CA VAL A 45 -4.67 3.04 4.99
C VAL A 45 -3.86 4.10 4.24
N ALA A 46 -4.60 4.90 3.47
CA ALA A 46 -4.24 6.21 2.91
C ALA A 46 -3.28 6.22 1.70
N ASP A 47 -3.90 6.14 0.52
CA ASP A 47 -3.83 7.17 -0.53
C ASP A 47 -2.51 7.96 -0.62
N GLN A 48 -1.51 7.32 -1.23
CA GLN A 48 -0.47 8.00 -1.99
C GLN A 48 -0.40 7.26 -3.32
N ALA A 49 -0.54 7.98 -4.42
CA ALA A 49 -0.33 7.47 -5.75
C ALA A 49 1.02 6.75 -5.80
N ILE A 50 0.99 5.42 -5.75
CA ILE A 50 2.18 4.58 -5.93
C ILE A 50 2.46 4.68 -7.42
N ASP A 51 3.26 5.67 -7.77
CA ASP A 51 3.89 5.82 -9.06
C ASP A 51 4.52 4.46 -9.42
N GLN A 52 3.97 3.78 -10.42
CA GLN A 52 4.42 2.45 -10.84
C GLN A 52 5.85 2.46 -11.40
N SER A 53 6.49 3.63 -11.48
CA SER A 53 7.91 3.80 -11.81
C SER A 53 8.83 3.94 -10.61
N GLN A 54 8.28 4.01 -9.39
CA GLN A 54 9.08 4.07 -8.16
C GLN A 54 9.35 2.65 -7.69
N THR A 55 10.64 2.30 -7.66
CA THR A 55 11.10 1.06 -7.06
C THR A 55 10.52 0.96 -5.66
N PRO A 56 9.91 -0.18 -5.33
CA PRO A 56 9.23 -0.32 -4.07
C PRO A 56 10.22 -0.20 -2.91
N ILE A 57 9.73 0.29 -1.77
CA ILE A 57 10.58 0.59 -0.59
C ILE A 57 11.42 -0.63 -0.16
N TRP A 58 10.92 -1.85 -0.33
CA TRP A 58 11.66 -3.08 0.00
C TRP A 58 12.93 -3.29 -0.85
N GLU A 59 12.95 -2.83 -2.10
CA GLU A 59 14.13 -2.93 -2.97
C GLU A 59 15.26 -2.03 -2.45
N ALA A 60 14.93 -0.85 -1.91
CA ALA A 60 15.90 0.00 -1.23
C ALA A 60 16.46 -0.64 0.06
N PHE A 61 15.66 -1.45 0.76
CA PHE A 61 16.13 -2.21 1.92
C PHE A 61 17.07 -3.37 1.52
N GLU A 62 16.82 -4.04 0.39
CA GLU A 62 17.72 -5.08 -0.14
C GLU A 62 19.07 -4.51 -0.55
N GLU A 63 19.09 -3.40 -1.29
CA GLU A 63 20.31 -2.70 -1.65
C GLU A 63 21.11 -2.27 -0.41
N PHE A 64 20.42 -1.76 0.62
CA PHE A 64 21.05 -1.40 1.88
C PHE A 64 21.62 -2.64 2.60
N ALA A 65 20.88 -3.74 2.65
CA ALA A 65 21.32 -4.98 3.30
C ALA A 65 22.61 -5.54 2.68
N ASP A 66 22.76 -5.44 1.36
CA ASP A 66 23.95 -5.89 0.64
C ASP A 66 25.20 -5.04 0.94
N THR A 67 25.02 -3.78 1.36
CA THR A 67 26.12 -2.90 1.76
C THR A 67 26.60 -3.13 3.20
N LEU A 68 25.88 -3.91 4.01
CA LEU A 68 26.22 -4.13 5.41
C LEU A 68 27.39 -5.13 5.57
N PRO A 69 28.41 -4.79 6.39
CA PRO A 69 29.45 -5.74 6.79
C PRO A 69 28.87 -6.99 7.47
N LYS A 70 29.46 -8.16 7.21
CA LYS A 70 29.02 -9.44 7.82
C LYS A 70 29.03 -9.42 9.36
N ALA A 71 29.93 -8.65 9.95
CA ALA A 71 30.00 -8.49 11.40
C ALA A 71 28.79 -7.73 11.99
N THR A 72 28.25 -6.74 11.27
CA THR A 72 27.06 -6.00 11.71
C THR A 72 25.78 -6.76 11.38
N ALA A 73 25.73 -7.49 10.26
CA ALA A 73 24.61 -8.37 9.93
C ALA A 73 24.40 -9.47 11.00
N ALA A 74 25.49 -10.02 11.55
CA ALA A 74 25.43 -11.01 12.63
C ALA A 74 25.03 -10.44 13.99
N ALA A 75 25.13 -9.12 14.18
CA ALA A 75 24.70 -8.42 15.38
C ALA A 75 23.23 -7.96 15.31
N LEU A 76 22.56 -8.15 14.17
CA LEU A 76 21.15 -7.81 14.02
C LEU A 76 20.28 -8.73 14.89
N PRO A 77 19.21 -8.20 15.51
CA PRO A 77 18.26 -9.02 16.24
C PRO A 77 17.57 -10.04 15.31
N THR A 78 17.38 -11.27 15.78
CA THR A 78 16.61 -12.31 15.06
C THR A 78 15.16 -11.87 14.82
N ASP A 79 14.62 -11.07 15.74
CA ASP A 79 13.30 -10.45 15.63
C ASP A 79 13.44 -8.93 15.69
N GLY A 80 13.39 -8.27 14.53
CA GLY A 80 13.45 -6.82 14.42
C GLY A 80 12.20 -6.11 14.96
N ALA A 81 11.09 -6.84 15.13
CA ALA A 81 9.83 -6.31 15.65
C ALA A 81 9.74 -6.41 17.18
N ALA A 82 10.53 -7.27 17.81
CA ALA A 82 10.52 -7.50 19.26
C ALA A 82 10.72 -6.21 20.10
N GLN A 83 11.44 -5.23 19.55
CA GLN A 83 11.81 -3.99 20.23
C GLN A 83 11.17 -2.74 19.62
N LEU A 84 10.11 -2.86 18.81
CA LEU A 84 9.43 -1.70 18.22
C LEU A 84 9.04 -0.65 19.26
N ASP A 85 8.53 -1.09 20.42
CA ASP A 85 8.18 -0.20 21.53
C ASP A 85 9.40 0.59 22.04
N HIS A 86 10.59 -0.03 22.05
CA HIS A 86 11.84 0.64 22.42
C HIS A 86 12.29 1.65 21.35
N TYR A 87 12.20 1.31 20.07
CA TYR A 87 12.59 2.22 18.99
C TYR A 87 11.64 3.41 18.85
N LEU A 88 10.35 3.21 19.17
CA LEU A 88 9.33 4.26 19.10
C LEU A 88 9.29 5.13 20.35
N TYR A 89 9.48 4.55 21.55
CA TYR A 89 9.25 5.24 22.82
C TYR A 89 10.46 5.25 23.77
N GLY A 90 11.60 4.73 23.35
CA GLY A 90 12.88 4.76 24.09
C GLY A 90 12.95 3.85 25.31
N SER A 91 11.88 3.12 25.65
CA SER A 91 11.82 2.28 26.86
C SER A 91 12.07 0.81 26.52
N PRO A 92 13.05 0.13 27.16
CA PRO A 92 13.34 -1.28 26.86
C PRO A 92 12.16 -2.16 27.28
N LYS A 93 11.75 -3.08 26.38
CA LYS A 93 10.63 -4.02 26.61
C LYS A 93 10.97 -5.16 27.57
N SER A 94 12.25 -5.36 27.87
CA SER A 94 12.72 -6.39 28.79
C SER A 94 13.66 -5.78 29.82
N ASP A 95 13.26 -5.83 31.08
CA ASP A 95 14.18 -5.77 32.23
C ASP A 95 14.92 -7.12 32.34
N PRO A 96 16.11 -7.17 32.97
CA PRO A 96 17.08 -8.28 32.87
C PRO A 96 16.62 -9.62 33.46
#